data_AF-A0A7X6HCZ9-F1
#
_entry.id   AF-A0A7X6HCZ9-F1
#
_cell.length_a   1.000
_cell.length_b   1.000
_cell.length_c   1.000
_cell.angle_alpha   90.00
_cell.angle_beta   90.00
_cell.angle_gamma   90.00
#
_symmetry.space_group_name_H-M   'P 1'
#
loop_
_entity.id
_entity.type
_entity.pdbx_description
1 polymer ?
#
loop_
_entity_poly.entity_id
_entity_poly.type
_entity_poly.pdbx_seq_one_letter_code
_entity_poly.pdbx_strand_id
1 'polypeptide(L)'
;MAGAAMAATLFLGYAAEPVAAHADARLQSGPQGVSSGIWGAVATTATQAPYGSGPLALRFNASLLAAPPPQFFTLGNTGTLRLTGATFTATASTGTAVLEVCSTVWNETNNTCPQGTVTEVARSGTAAYSASISPVNGGGSTRVRARVTTAIISASDVGVSVSVSRAQVRTAIVADQ
;
A
#
# COMPACT_ATOMS: atom_id res chain seq x y z
N MET A 1 57.47 -67.12 -10.25
CA MET A 1 56.59 -67.26 -11.42
C MET A 1 55.23 -66.65 -11.07
N ALA A 2 54.63 -65.97 -12.05
CA ALA A 2 53.33 -65.28 -12.13
C ALA A 2 52.25 -65.66 -11.09
N GLY A 3 51.33 -64.78 -10.68
CA GLY A 3 50.94 -63.47 -11.18
C GLY A 3 49.45 -63.21 -10.90
N ALA A 4 49.04 -61.96 -11.13
CA ALA A 4 47.68 -61.42 -11.27
C ALA A 4 46.89 -61.02 -10.01
N ALA A 5 46.55 -59.72 -10.02
CA ALA A 5 45.74 -58.94 -9.10
C ALA A 5 44.23 -59.07 -9.37
N MET A 6 43.41 -58.70 -8.38
CA MET A 6 42.14 -58.00 -8.63
C MET A 6 41.84 -56.99 -7.51
N ALA A 7 41.54 -55.78 -7.95
CA ALA A 7 41.16 -54.62 -7.15
C ALA A 7 39.67 -54.66 -6.78
N ALA A 8 39.33 -54.05 -5.64
CA ALA A 8 37.97 -53.57 -5.36
C ALA A 8 38.07 -52.31 -4.47
N THR A 9 38.18 -51.14 -5.11
CA THR A 9 38.07 -49.85 -4.44
C THR A 9 36.59 -49.51 -4.31
N LEU A 10 36.02 -49.68 -3.11
CA LEU A 10 34.67 -49.23 -2.82
C LEU A 10 34.72 -47.72 -2.49
N PHE A 11 34.29 -46.89 -3.43
CA PHE A 11 34.04 -45.46 -3.19
C PHE A 11 32.77 -45.31 -2.34
N LEU A 12 32.92 -45.00 -1.05
CA LEU A 12 31.82 -44.45 -0.27
C LEU A 12 31.56 -43.02 -0.74
N GLY A 13 30.43 -42.82 -1.43
CA GLY A 13 29.91 -41.50 -1.76
C GLY A 13 29.54 -40.74 -0.49
N TYR A 14 30.24 -39.64 -0.25
CA TYR A 14 29.90 -38.65 0.75
C TYR A 14 28.68 -37.87 0.24
N ALA A 15 27.51 -38.06 0.87
CA ALA A 15 26.36 -37.20 0.61
C ALA A 15 26.62 -35.85 1.28
N ALA A 16 26.94 -34.82 0.48
CA ALA A 16 27.02 -33.45 0.97
C ALA A 16 25.60 -32.95 1.28
N GLU A 17 25.33 -32.67 2.56
CA GLU A 17 24.07 -32.10 3.02
C GLU A 17 23.91 -30.65 2.52
N PRO A 18 22.73 -30.21 2.04
CA PRO A 18 22.47 -28.81 1.72
C PRO A 18 22.07 -28.08 3.01
N VAL A 19 23.03 -27.86 3.93
CA VAL A 19 22.78 -27.14 5.20
C VAL A 19 23.54 -25.80 5.28
N ALA A 20 24.24 -25.39 4.22
CA ALA A 20 24.97 -24.11 4.23
C ALA A 20 24.11 -22.90 3.80
N ALA A 21 23.16 -23.05 2.88
CA ALA A 21 22.42 -21.89 2.33
C ALA A 21 21.38 -21.30 3.29
N HIS A 22 20.89 -22.07 4.28
CA HIS A 22 19.90 -21.61 5.24
C HIS A 22 20.50 -20.90 6.47
N ALA A 23 21.79 -21.11 6.74
CA ALA A 23 22.50 -20.49 7.86
C ALA A 23 23.07 -19.11 7.50
N ASP A 24 23.54 -18.91 6.25
CA ASP A 24 24.06 -17.61 5.80
C ASP A 24 22.98 -16.54 5.62
N ALA A 25 21.75 -16.93 5.24
CA ALA A 25 20.64 -15.98 5.15
C ALA A 25 20.24 -15.37 6.51
N ARG A 26 20.54 -16.03 7.63
CA ARG A 26 20.33 -15.46 8.97
C ARG A 26 21.46 -14.52 9.39
N LEU A 27 22.68 -14.72 8.87
CA LEU A 27 23.85 -13.91 9.19
C LEU A 27 23.90 -12.56 8.45
N GLN A 28 23.16 -12.40 7.34
CA GLN A 28 23.05 -11.11 6.63
C GLN A 28 21.76 -10.33 6.92
N SER A 29 21.00 -10.70 7.96
CA SER A 29 19.90 -9.86 8.46
C SER A 29 20.39 -8.88 9.53
N GLY A 30 21.30 -7.99 9.13
CA GLY A 30 21.77 -6.91 10.00
C GLY A 30 20.64 -5.89 10.26
N PRO A 31 20.43 -5.42 11.50
CA PRO A 31 19.56 -4.29 11.76
C PRO A 31 20.06 -3.07 10.97
N GLN A 32 19.27 -2.62 9.99
CA GLN A 32 19.53 -1.37 9.27
C GLN A 32 19.25 -0.20 10.22
N GLY A 33 20.25 0.65 10.44
CA GLY A 33 20.10 1.89 11.20
C GLY A 33 19.21 2.86 10.44
N VAL A 34 17.93 2.97 10.84
CA VAL A 34 17.06 4.06 10.42
C VAL A 34 17.50 5.34 11.13
N SER A 35 18.26 6.19 10.44
CA SER A 35 18.84 7.41 11.02
C SER A 35 17.78 8.44 11.42
N SER A 36 16.61 8.46 10.76
CA SER A 36 15.35 9.07 11.22
C SER A 36 14.31 9.00 10.09
N GLY A 37 13.03 9.03 10.44
CA GLY A 37 11.94 9.18 9.47
C GLY A 37 10.59 9.17 10.15
N ILE A 38 9.85 10.27 10.02
CA ILE A 38 8.44 10.33 10.40
C ILE A 38 7.64 9.84 9.18
N TRP A 39 6.95 8.71 9.33
CA TRP A 39 6.09 8.14 8.30
C TRP A 39 4.68 8.67 8.49
N GLY A 40 4.21 9.47 7.55
CA GLY A 40 2.83 9.94 7.52
C GLY A 40 2.36 10.01 6.08
N ALA A 41 1.40 9.17 5.73
CA ALA A 41 0.58 9.43 4.56
C ALA A 41 -0.55 10.34 5.02
N VAL A 42 -0.66 11.54 4.46
CA VAL A 42 -1.73 12.47 4.86
C VAL A 42 -2.70 12.72 3.73
N ALA A 43 -3.98 12.53 4.04
CA ALA A 43 -5.09 12.94 3.20
C ALA A 43 -5.25 14.47 3.26
N THR A 44 -5.23 15.13 2.11
CA THR A 44 -5.43 16.58 1.99
C THR A 44 -6.14 16.94 0.69
N THR A 45 -6.85 18.06 0.65
CA THR A 45 -7.37 18.62 -0.60
C THR A 45 -6.30 19.32 -1.44
N ALA A 46 -5.14 19.63 -0.83
CA ALA A 46 -4.01 20.24 -1.55
C ALA A 46 -3.49 19.35 -2.67
N THR A 47 -3.22 19.95 -3.82
CA THR A 47 -2.68 19.26 -5.01
C THR A 47 -1.16 19.32 -5.09
N GLN A 48 -0.51 20.09 -4.22
CA GLN A 48 0.93 20.23 -4.12
C GLN A 48 1.38 20.25 -2.66
N ALA A 49 2.64 19.88 -2.42
CA ALA A 49 3.24 19.99 -1.10
C ALA A 49 3.40 21.47 -0.68
N PRO A 50 3.38 21.80 0.63
CA PRO A 50 3.25 20.89 1.77
C PRO A 50 1.82 20.37 1.94
N TYR A 51 1.70 19.05 2.13
CA TYR A 51 0.43 18.42 2.46
C TYR A 51 0.08 18.68 3.94
N GLY A 52 -1.21 18.83 4.27
CA GLY A 52 -1.64 19.00 5.66
C GLY A 52 -1.24 17.80 6.53
N SER A 53 -1.41 17.90 7.85
CA SER A 53 -1.22 16.79 8.79
C SER A 53 -2.52 16.58 9.57
N GLY A 54 -3.16 15.41 9.44
CA GLY A 54 -4.36 15.06 10.19
C GLY A 54 -5.45 14.34 9.39
N PRO A 55 -6.54 13.96 10.06
CA PRO A 55 -7.72 13.42 9.40
C PRO A 55 -8.35 14.45 8.48
N LEU A 56 -8.86 13.99 7.34
CA LEU A 56 -9.55 14.82 6.36
C LEU A 56 -11.06 14.66 6.54
N ALA A 57 -11.79 15.77 6.63
CA ALA A 57 -13.24 15.79 6.59
C ALA A 57 -13.71 16.26 5.22
N LEU A 58 -14.54 15.44 4.56
CA LEU A 58 -15.20 15.74 3.29
C LEU A 58 -16.69 15.91 3.54
N ARG A 59 -17.33 16.84 2.83
CA ARG A 59 -18.75 17.12 3.03
C ARG A 59 -19.56 16.96 1.76
N PHE A 60 -20.41 15.96 1.73
CA PHE A 60 -21.32 15.68 0.63
C PHE A 60 -22.69 16.29 0.92
N ASN A 61 -23.15 17.19 0.05
CA ASN A 61 -24.46 17.81 0.20
C ASN A 61 -25.58 16.81 -0.06
N ALA A 62 -26.75 17.08 0.54
CA ALA A 62 -27.95 16.29 0.29
C ALA A 62 -28.28 16.28 -1.21
N SER A 63 -28.65 15.11 -1.72
CA SER A 63 -29.10 14.92 -3.10
C SER A 63 -30.13 13.81 -3.12
N LEU A 64 -31.39 14.18 -3.38
CA LEU A 64 -32.55 13.31 -3.27
C LEU A 64 -32.74 12.38 -4.49
N LEU A 65 -32.27 12.82 -5.66
CA LEU A 65 -32.53 12.14 -6.94
C LEU A 65 -31.34 11.31 -7.43
N ALA A 66 -30.15 11.55 -6.88
CA ALA A 66 -28.93 10.86 -7.28
C ALA A 66 -27.90 10.88 -6.15
N ALA A 67 -26.89 10.01 -6.25
CA ALA A 67 -25.71 10.12 -5.40
C ALA A 67 -25.04 11.49 -5.59
N PRO A 68 -24.60 12.16 -4.51
CA PRO A 68 -23.84 13.40 -4.62
C PRO A 68 -22.57 13.21 -5.49
N PRO A 69 -22.09 14.27 -6.15
CA PRO A 69 -20.84 14.21 -6.89
C PRO A 69 -19.69 13.73 -5.99
N PRO A 70 -18.78 12.87 -6.51
CA PRO A 70 -17.62 12.43 -5.78
C PRO A 70 -16.68 13.61 -5.48
N GLN A 71 -15.88 13.46 -4.44
CA GLN A 71 -14.82 14.38 -4.09
C GLN A 71 -13.47 13.70 -4.23
N PHE A 72 -12.45 14.48 -4.56
CA PHE A 72 -11.09 13.97 -4.74
C PHE A 72 -10.16 14.63 -3.74
N PHE A 73 -9.24 13.85 -3.21
CA PHE A 73 -8.20 14.32 -2.31
C PHE A 73 -6.89 13.61 -2.60
N THR A 74 -5.80 14.22 -2.15
CA THR A 74 -4.44 13.75 -2.34
C THR A 74 -3.99 13.03 -1.07
N LEU A 75 -3.42 11.84 -1.24
CA LEU A 75 -2.62 11.17 -0.23
C LEU A 75 -1.15 11.48 -0.51
N GLY A 76 -0.55 12.36 0.28
CA GLY A 76 0.85 12.74 0.15
C GLY A 76 1.78 11.88 1.01
N ASN A 77 2.91 11.45 0.46
CA ASN A 77 3.99 10.83 1.21
C ASN A 77 5.02 11.90 1.63
N THR A 78 4.95 12.34 2.88
CA THR A 78 5.90 13.34 3.42
C THR A 78 7.21 12.72 3.91
N GLY A 79 7.33 11.39 3.86
CA GLY A 79 8.55 10.66 4.22
C GLY A 79 9.51 10.47 3.04
N THR A 80 10.63 9.78 3.30
CA THR A 80 11.68 9.52 2.30
C THR A 80 11.63 8.11 1.69
N LEU A 81 10.94 7.16 2.34
CA LEU A 81 10.74 5.80 1.87
C LEU A 81 9.49 5.73 1.03
N ARG A 82 9.53 4.81 0.09
CA ARG A 82 8.40 4.47 -0.76
C ARG A 82 7.30 3.79 0.04
N LEU A 83 6.08 4.29 -0.08
CA LEU A 83 4.87 3.64 0.44
C LEU A 83 4.37 2.65 -0.60
N THR A 84 4.16 1.39 -0.22
CA THR A 84 3.56 0.37 -1.10
C THR A 84 2.14 -0.01 -0.66
N GLY A 85 1.63 0.61 0.41
CA GLY A 85 0.33 0.33 0.99
C GLY A 85 0.01 1.27 2.16
N ALA A 86 -1.27 1.42 2.41
CA ALA A 86 -1.78 2.21 3.51
C ALA A 86 -3.10 1.61 4.00
N THR A 87 -3.37 1.79 5.29
CA THR A 87 -4.64 1.44 5.92
C THR A 87 -5.52 2.68 5.93
N PHE A 88 -6.62 2.61 5.21
CA PHE A 88 -7.62 3.65 5.13
C PHE A 88 -8.78 3.32 6.06
N THR A 89 -9.24 4.35 6.77
CA THR A 89 -10.48 4.29 7.53
C THR A 89 -11.39 5.40 7.02
N ALA A 90 -12.63 5.03 6.72
CA ALA A 90 -13.68 5.96 6.34
C ALA A 90 -14.81 5.89 7.37
N THR A 91 -15.29 7.04 7.80
CA THR A 91 -16.53 7.19 8.55
C THR A 91 -17.47 8.08 7.76
N ALA A 92 -18.78 7.86 7.89
CA ALA A 92 -19.79 8.71 7.25
C ALA A 92 -20.91 8.95 8.26
N SER A 93 -21.37 10.20 8.38
CA SER A 93 -22.51 10.51 9.26
C SER A 93 -23.83 10.01 8.69
N THR A 94 -23.99 9.99 7.35
CA THR A 94 -25.15 9.45 6.65
C THR A 94 -24.76 8.75 5.35
N GLY A 95 -25.55 7.72 4.96
CA GLY A 95 -25.28 6.92 3.77
C GLY A 95 -24.01 6.05 3.90
N THR A 96 -23.56 5.51 2.76
CA THR A 96 -22.32 4.72 2.67
C THR A 96 -21.30 5.47 1.83
N ALA A 97 -20.17 5.84 2.43
CA ALA A 97 -19.02 6.39 1.74
C ALA A 97 -18.04 5.29 1.34
N VAL A 98 -17.44 5.43 0.16
CA VAL A 98 -16.44 4.54 -0.39
C VAL A 98 -15.23 5.38 -0.80
N LEU A 99 -14.04 4.92 -0.44
CA LEU A 99 -12.76 5.48 -0.87
C LEU A 99 -12.17 4.56 -1.94
N GLU A 100 -11.70 5.16 -3.02
CA GLU A 100 -11.22 4.44 -4.20
C GLU A 100 -9.94 5.06 -4.72
N VAL A 101 -9.03 4.21 -5.17
CA VAL A 101 -7.81 4.63 -5.89
C VAL A 101 -7.91 4.20 -7.35
N CYS A 102 -7.36 5.01 -8.23
CA CYS A 102 -7.15 4.67 -9.62
C CYS A 102 -5.71 4.16 -9.77
N SER A 103 -5.52 3.06 -10.50
CA SER A 103 -4.17 2.54 -10.78
C SER A 103 -3.34 3.46 -11.68
N THR A 104 -4.00 4.36 -12.40
CA THR A 104 -3.41 5.41 -13.25
C THR A 104 -3.71 6.80 -12.66
N VAL A 105 -4.23 7.74 -13.46
CA VAL A 105 -4.59 9.09 -13.04
C VAL A 105 -6.09 9.25 -13.17
N TRP A 106 -6.73 9.83 -12.15
CA TRP A 106 -8.14 10.18 -12.23
C TRP A 106 -8.40 11.27 -13.27
N ASN A 107 -9.40 11.06 -14.12
CA ASN A 107 -10.06 12.13 -14.84
C ASN A 107 -11.22 12.63 -13.97
N GLU A 108 -10.97 13.68 -13.18
CA GLU A 108 -11.93 14.22 -12.21
C GLU A 108 -13.16 14.85 -12.89
N THR A 109 -12.98 15.43 -14.08
CA THR A 109 -14.07 16.03 -14.87
C THR A 109 -15.11 14.99 -15.29
N ASN A 110 -14.65 13.83 -15.76
CA ASN A 110 -15.52 12.76 -16.23
C ASN A 110 -15.78 11.70 -15.16
N ASN A 111 -15.17 11.85 -13.98
CA ASN A 111 -15.21 10.87 -12.90
C ASN A 111 -14.79 9.44 -13.34
N THR A 112 -13.75 9.34 -14.16
CA THR A 112 -13.24 8.07 -14.69
C THR A 112 -11.79 7.82 -14.31
N CYS A 113 -11.38 6.56 -14.34
CA CYS A 113 -9.99 6.12 -14.25
C CYS A 113 -9.58 5.61 -15.65
N PRO A 114 -9.13 6.48 -16.57
CA PRO A 114 -8.86 6.08 -17.94
C PRO A 114 -7.75 5.05 -17.99
N GLN A 115 -7.99 3.94 -18.69
CA GLN A 115 -7.01 2.87 -18.90
C GLN A 115 -6.46 2.25 -17.60
N GLY A 116 -7.16 2.45 -16.47
CA GLY A 116 -6.76 1.94 -15.17
C GLY A 116 -7.86 1.16 -14.49
N THR A 117 -7.50 0.56 -13.37
CA THR A 117 -8.42 -0.17 -12.48
C THR A 117 -8.77 0.72 -11.31
N VAL A 118 -10.05 0.76 -10.97
CA VAL A 118 -10.53 1.37 -9.73
C VAL A 118 -10.53 0.32 -8.63
N THR A 119 -9.84 0.59 -7.54
CA THR A 119 -9.78 -0.30 -6.38
C THR A 119 -10.39 0.40 -5.17
N GLU A 120 -11.37 -0.25 -4.54
CA GLU A 120 -11.93 0.18 -3.27
C GLU A 120 -10.90 -0.03 -2.16
N VAL A 121 -10.57 1.03 -1.41
CA VAL A 121 -9.57 1.02 -0.34
C VAL A 121 -10.17 1.26 1.04
N ALA A 122 -11.43 1.71 1.12
CA ALA A 122 -12.20 1.73 2.35
C ALA A 122 -13.68 1.91 2.06
N ARG A 123 -14.52 1.50 3.02
CA ARG A 123 -15.95 1.75 3.06
C ARG A 123 -16.36 2.17 4.46
N SER A 124 -17.28 3.12 4.57
CA SER A 124 -17.81 3.52 5.87
C SER A 124 -18.68 2.42 6.49
N GLY A 125 -18.58 2.24 7.81
CA GLY A 125 -19.35 1.23 8.53
C GLY A 125 -18.75 -0.17 8.47
N THR A 126 -17.65 -0.37 7.74
CA THR A 126 -16.82 -1.58 7.82
C THR A 126 -15.58 -1.32 8.67
N ALA A 127 -14.93 -2.38 9.13
CA ALA A 127 -13.62 -2.27 9.78
C ALA A 127 -12.59 -1.61 8.83
N ALA A 128 -11.54 -1.02 9.42
CA ALA A 128 -10.45 -0.40 8.67
C ALA A 128 -9.87 -1.37 7.63
N TYR A 129 -9.68 -0.89 6.40
CA TYR A 129 -9.22 -1.70 5.28
C TYR A 129 -7.79 -1.32 4.91
N SER A 130 -6.92 -2.32 4.82
CA SER A 130 -5.55 -2.14 4.36
C SER A 130 -5.49 -2.44 2.87
N ALA A 131 -5.20 -1.41 2.09
CA ALA A 131 -5.06 -1.53 0.65
C ALA A 131 -3.61 -1.36 0.22
N SER A 132 -3.19 -2.19 -0.74
CA SER A 132 -2.03 -1.87 -1.56
C SER A 132 -2.38 -0.63 -2.39
N ILE A 133 -1.61 0.44 -2.22
CA ILE A 133 -1.70 1.60 -3.09
C ILE A 133 -0.61 1.50 -4.14
N SER A 134 -0.86 2.06 -5.33
CA SER A 134 0.21 2.21 -6.31
C SER A 134 1.38 2.92 -5.62
N PRO A 135 2.61 2.40 -5.73
CA PRO A 135 3.66 2.83 -4.83
C PRO A 135 3.95 4.33 -4.93
N VAL A 136 3.92 5.01 -3.79
CA VAL A 136 4.17 6.46 -3.70
C VAL A 136 5.60 6.67 -3.20
N ASN A 137 6.49 7.14 -4.08
CA ASN A 137 7.86 7.48 -3.71
C ASN A 137 7.90 8.57 -2.61
N GLY A 138 9.02 8.70 -1.91
CA GLY A 138 9.21 9.80 -0.95
C GLY A 138 8.99 11.16 -1.62
N GLY A 139 8.19 12.03 -0.99
CA GLY A 139 7.76 13.31 -1.58
C GLY A 139 6.66 13.21 -2.65
N GLY A 140 6.29 12.00 -3.06
CA GLY A 140 5.23 11.75 -4.05
C GLY A 140 3.82 11.83 -3.47
N SER A 141 2.84 11.62 -4.33
CA SER A 141 1.43 11.57 -3.93
C SER A 141 0.60 10.62 -4.78
N THR A 142 -0.53 10.16 -4.24
CA THR A 142 -1.59 9.43 -4.96
C THR A 142 -2.91 10.19 -4.83
N ARG A 143 -3.73 10.16 -5.88
CA ARG A 143 -5.06 10.79 -5.87
C ARG A 143 -6.13 9.76 -5.51
N VAL A 144 -6.97 10.07 -4.53
CA VAL A 144 -8.02 9.20 -3.99
C VAL A 144 -9.38 9.85 -4.26
N ARG A 145 -10.34 9.04 -4.70
CA ARG A 145 -11.74 9.43 -4.86
C ARG A 145 -12.51 9.00 -3.63
N ALA A 146 -13.28 9.91 -3.05
CA ALA A 146 -14.32 9.62 -2.07
C ALA A 146 -15.69 9.79 -2.73
N ARG A 147 -16.59 8.83 -2.55
CA ARG A 147 -17.97 8.93 -3.05
C ARG A 147 -18.97 8.39 -2.05
N VAL A 148 -20.15 8.98 -2.01
CA VAL A 148 -21.33 8.39 -1.38
C VAL A 148 -22.06 7.56 -2.44
N THR A 149 -22.42 6.31 -2.12
CA THR A 149 -22.92 5.36 -3.15
C THR A 149 -24.39 5.52 -3.51
N THR A 150 -25.15 6.24 -2.69
CA THR A 150 -26.61 6.39 -2.85
C THR A 150 -27.03 7.86 -2.70
N ALA A 151 -28.25 8.17 -3.13
CA ALA A 151 -28.91 9.40 -2.75
C ALA A 151 -28.94 9.54 -1.22
N ILE A 152 -28.80 10.77 -0.73
CA ILE A 152 -28.83 11.10 0.69
C ILE A 152 -29.78 12.29 0.90
N ILE A 153 -30.69 12.14 1.86
CA ILE A 153 -31.73 13.14 2.15
C ILE A 153 -31.23 14.28 3.06
N SER A 154 -30.05 14.09 3.65
CA SER A 154 -29.33 15.04 4.48
C SER A 154 -27.87 15.06 4.08
N ALA A 155 -27.14 16.13 4.41
CA ALA A 155 -25.70 16.17 4.16
C ALA A 155 -24.98 15.03 4.91
N SER A 156 -23.89 14.54 4.34
CA SER A 156 -23.00 13.54 4.93
C SER A 156 -21.61 14.13 5.13
N ASP A 157 -21.14 14.08 6.37
CA ASP A 157 -19.76 14.40 6.72
C ASP A 157 -18.99 13.08 6.73
N VAL A 158 -17.99 12.98 5.86
CA VAL A 158 -17.15 11.80 5.67
C VAL A 158 -15.77 12.08 6.27
N GLY A 159 -15.44 11.35 7.33
CA GLY A 159 -14.11 11.39 7.93
C GLY A 159 -13.18 10.38 7.28
N VAL A 160 -11.99 10.82 6.90
CA VAL A 160 -10.94 9.97 6.32
C VAL A 160 -9.71 10.02 7.22
N SER A 161 -9.24 8.86 7.64
CA SER A 161 -7.93 8.71 8.27
C SER A 161 -7.09 7.67 7.53
N VAL A 162 -5.80 7.94 7.45
CA VAL A 162 -4.84 7.07 6.76
C VAL A 162 -3.68 6.79 7.69
N SER A 163 -3.30 5.51 7.78
CA SER A 163 -2.14 5.07 8.55
C SER A 163 -1.29 4.14 7.69
N VAL A 164 0.01 4.12 7.93
CA VAL A 164 0.96 3.26 7.21
C VAL A 164 1.59 2.32 8.23
N SER A 165 1.53 1.02 7.99
CA SER A 165 2.18 0.03 8.85
C SER A 165 3.62 -0.23 8.41
N ARG A 166 4.54 -0.35 9.37
CA ARG A 166 6.00 -0.51 9.18
C ARG A 166 6.42 -1.82 8.48
N ALA A 167 5.48 -2.72 8.18
CA ALA A 167 5.78 -4.04 7.62
C ALA A 167 6.38 -3.98 6.19
N GLN A 168 6.18 -2.88 5.47
CA GLN A 168 6.66 -2.71 4.09
C GLN A 168 8.17 -2.47 3.96
N VAL A 169 8.88 -2.26 5.08
CA VAL A 169 10.33 -1.96 5.09
C VAL A 169 11.18 -3.25 5.03
N ARG A 170 10.59 -4.45 5.15
CA ARG A 170 11.36 -5.69 5.35
C ARG A 170 11.62 -6.56 4.12
N THR A 171 11.14 -6.20 2.93
CA THR A 171 11.32 -7.05 1.73
C THR A 171 12.25 -6.37 0.72
N ALA A 172 13.56 -6.55 0.89
CA ALA A 172 14.53 -6.32 -0.17
C ALA A 172 14.84 -7.68 -0.83
N ILE A 173 14.51 -7.82 -2.11
CA ILE A 173 14.98 -8.94 -2.93
C ILE A 173 16.37 -8.53 -3.42
N VAL A 174 17.41 -9.23 -2.97
CA VAL A 174 18.73 -9.14 -3.60
C VAL A 174 18.60 -9.87 -4.94
N ALA A 175 18.78 -9.16 -6.05
CA ALA A 175 18.97 -9.78 -7.35
C ALA A 175 20.42 -10.27 -7.41
N ASP A 176 20.62 -11.59 -7.52
CA ASP A 176 21.94 -12.18 -7.76
C ASP A 176 22.52 -11.62 -9.07
N GLN A 177 23.79 -11.21 -9.03
CA GLN A 177 24.68 -10.96 -10.16
C GLN A 177 25.56 -12.19 -10.37
#